data_AF-R7V7P9-F1
#
_entry.id   AF-R7V7P9-F1
#
_cell.length_a   1.000
_cell.length_b   1.000
_cell.length_c   1.000
_cell.angle_alpha   90.00
_cell.angle_beta   90.00
_cell.angle_gamma   90.00
#
_symmetry.space_group_name_H-M   'P 1'
#
loop_
_entity.id
_entity.type
_entity.pdbx_description
1 polymer ?
#
loop_
_entity_poly.entity_id
_entity_poly.type
_entity_poly.pdbx_seq_one_letter_code
_entity_poly.pdbx_strand_id
1 'polypeptide(L)'
;LSLKSNGLKSGEINMLSKLTRLEKLYLDNNALEGIPENLFVPMGELDTLSLTGNQIKSIGPRTFRKVNLGRFYMSGNGLLSIHEDALFSMYSLNEIDLSNNKLRTLTLPRLISNLQSL
;
A
#
# COMPACT_ATOMS: atom_id res chain seq x y z
N LEU A 1 6.50 -0.16 13.07
CA LEU A 1 7.36 1.00 12.83
C LEU A 1 6.53 2.17 12.33
N SER A 2 6.69 3.35 12.94
CA SER A 2 6.05 4.58 12.48
C SER A 2 7.10 5.57 11.99
N LEU A 3 6.91 6.07 10.78
CA LEU A 3 7.74 7.07 10.10
C LEU A 3 6.85 8.18 9.52
N LYS A 4 5.75 8.48 10.21
CA LYS A 4 4.80 9.51 9.77
C LYS A 4 5.46 10.89 9.78
N SER A 5 5.10 11.73 8.81
CA SER A 5 5.48 13.15 8.80
C SER A 5 6.99 13.42 8.84
N ASN A 6 7.77 12.58 8.15
CA ASN A 6 9.23 12.69 8.09
C ASN A 6 9.73 13.30 6.77
N GLY A 7 8.83 13.75 5.88
CA GLY A 7 9.21 14.30 4.58
C GLY A 7 9.89 13.30 3.64
N LEU A 8 9.72 11.99 3.88
CA LEU A 8 10.39 10.94 3.13
C LEU A 8 9.97 10.95 1.66
N LYS A 9 10.95 10.75 0.78
CA LYS A 9 10.77 10.54 -0.67
C LYS A 9 10.89 9.07 -1.02
N SER A 10 10.35 8.69 -2.17
CA SER A 10 10.30 7.29 -2.64
C SER A 10 11.67 6.59 -2.66
N GLY A 11 12.76 7.32 -2.95
CA GLY A 11 14.11 6.76 -2.98
C GLY A 11 14.69 6.44 -1.60
N GLU A 12 14.14 7.01 -0.53
CA GLU A 12 14.68 6.93 0.83
C GLU A 12 14.11 5.73 1.61
N ILE A 13 12.96 5.19 1.17
CA ILE A 13 12.30 4.06 1.84
C ILE A 13 12.85 2.69 1.42
N ASN A 14 13.75 2.62 0.44
CA ASN A 14 14.37 1.37 -0.02
C ASN A 14 15.02 0.56 1.12
N MET A 15 15.59 1.27 2.09
CA MET A 15 16.30 0.69 3.23
C MET A 15 15.36 -0.13 4.15
N LEU A 16 14.05 0.15 4.11
CA LEU A 16 13.06 -0.57 4.91
C LEU A 16 12.96 -2.04 4.56
N SER A 17 13.34 -2.44 3.33
CA SER A 17 13.37 -3.85 2.89
C SER A 17 14.20 -4.77 3.81
N LYS A 18 15.11 -4.20 4.61
CA LYS A 18 15.91 -4.93 5.61
C LYS A 18 15.14 -5.28 6.88
N LEU A 19 13.97 -4.69 7.10
CA LEU A 19 13.17 -4.85 8.32
C LEU A 19 12.15 -5.98 8.14
N THR A 20 12.65 -7.22 8.04
CA THR A 20 11.87 -8.39 7.62
C THR A 20 10.81 -8.87 8.62
N ARG A 21 10.88 -8.42 9.88
CA ARG A 21 9.96 -8.79 10.97
C ARG A 21 8.91 -7.71 11.28
N LEU A 22 8.72 -6.73 10.40
CA LEU A 22 7.71 -5.70 10.62
C LEU A 22 6.30 -6.26 10.41
N GLU A 23 5.47 -6.13 11.44
CA GLU A 23 4.03 -6.41 11.34
C GLU A 23 3.22 -5.19 10.90
N LYS A 24 3.67 -3.99 11.31
CA LYS A 24 2.96 -2.72 11.04
C LYS A 24 3.94 -1.67 10.57
N LEU A 25 3.61 -1.01 9.46
CA LEU A 25 4.39 0.07 8.88
C LEU A 25 3.50 1.28 8.57
N TYR A 26 3.85 2.42 9.14
CA TYR A 26 3.14 3.68 8.94
C TYR A 26 4.06 4.70 8.28
N LEU A 27 3.73 5.09 7.04
CA LEU A 27 4.45 6.04 6.20
C LEU A 27 3.59 7.27 5.87
N ASP A 28 2.59 7.55 6.71
CA ASP A 28 1.62 8.61 6.48
C ASP A 28 2.26 10.00 6.38
N ASN A 29 1.64 10.88 5.58
CA ASN A 29 1.99 12.29 5.48
C ASN A 29 3.48 12.52 5.14
N ASN A 30 4.00 11.77 4.18
CA ASN A 30 5.34 11.96 3.62
C ASN A 30 5.22 12.52 2.17
N ALA A 31 6.34 12.55 1.45
CA ALA A 31 6.42 13.00 0.07
C ALA A 31 6.64 11.84 -0.92
N LEU A 32 5.99 10.69 -0.67
CA LEU A 32 6.11 9.53 -1.54
C LEU A 32 5.29 9.75 -2.81
N GLU A 33 5.96 9.82 -3.96
CA GLU A 33 5.31 9.90 -5.27
C GLU A 33 5.06 8.50 -5.88
N GLY A 34 5.71 7.49 -5.30
CA GLY A 34 5.64 6.11 -5.75
C GLY A 34 6.27 5.17 -4.74
N ILE A 35 6.16 3.88 -5.00
CA ILE A 35 6.69 2.83 -4.15
C ILE A 35 7.67 2.01 -5.00
N PRO A 36 8.92 1.83 -4.55
CA PRO A 36 9.87 0.95 -5.21
C PRO A 36 9.32 -0.47 -5.38
N GLU A 37 9.53 -1.07 -6.56
CA GLU A 37 9.10 -2.44 -6.80
C GLU A 37 9.73 -3.40 -5.79
N ASN A 38 8.95 -4.38 -5.32
CA ASN A 38 9.38 -5.42 -4.40
C ASN A 38 9.86 -4.94 -3.01
N LEU A 39 9.67 -3.66 -2.65
CA LEU A 39 10.11 -3.11 -1.35
C LEU A 39 9.65 -3.96 -0.15
N PHE A 40 8.40 -4.42 -0.19
CA PHE A 40 7.76 -5.14 0.90
C PHE A 40 7.90 -6.66 0.81
N VAL A 41 8.47 -7.21 -0.27
CA VAL A 41 8.61 -8.66 -0.47
C VAL A 41 9.33 -9.37 0.69
N PRO A 42 10.39 -8.80 1.29
CA PRO A 42 11.05 -9.42 2.44
C PRO A 42 10.27 -9.35 3.76
N MET A 43 9.20 -8.55 3.84
CA MET A 43 8.43 -8.31 5.06
C MET A 43 7.27 -9.32 5.16
N GLY A 44 7.59 -10.59 5.31
CA GLY A 44 6.59 -11.68 5.30
C GLY A 44 5.53 -11.58 6.40
N GLU A 45 5.83 -10.89 7.49
CA GLU A 45 4.93 -10.70 8.63
C GLU A 45 4.09 -9.42 8.55
N LEU A 46 4.24 -8.61 7.48
CA LEU A 46 3.57 -7.31 7.38
C LEU A 46 2.06 -7.50 7.20
N ASP A 47 1.30 -7.08 8.21
CA ASP A 47 -0.16 -7.14 8.25
C ASP A 47 -0.80 -5.78 7.98
N THR A 48 -0.21 -4.70 8.49
CA THR A 48 -0.76 -3.34 8.38
C THR A 48 0.21 -2.41 7.67
N LEU A 49 -0.26 -1.78 6.60
CA LEU A 49 0.48 -0.73 5.89
C LEU A 49 -0.39 0.51 5.73
N SER A 50 0.13 1.65 6.18
CA SER A 50 -0.47 2.96 5.91
C SER A 50 0.47 3.85 5.10
N LEU A 51 -0.07 4.38 4.01
CA LEU A 51 0.57 5.33 3.10
C LEU A 51 -0.29 6.60 2.95
N THR A 52 -1.23 6.83 3.86
CA THR A 52 -2.18 7.94 3.82
C THR A 52 -1.49 9.30 3.67
N GLY A 53 -2.05 10.21 2.87
CA GLY A 53 -1.53 11.57 2.73
C GLY A 53 -0.16 11.65 2.04
N ASN A 54 0.11 10.78 1.09
CA ASN A 54 1.27 10.87 0.20
C ASN A 54 0.85 11.40 -1.19
N GLN A 55 1.68 11.23 -2.22
CA GLN A 55 1.47 11.74 -3.58
C GLN A 55 1.50 10.62 -4.62
N ILE A 56 1.09 9.41 -4.23
CA ILE A 56 1.16 8.21 -5.06
C ILE A 56 0.03 8.23 -6.10
N LYS A 57 0.39 8.30 -7.38
CA LYS A 57 -0.60 8.45 -8.47
C LYS A 57 -1.11 7.13 -9.03
N SER A 58 -0.35 6.05 -8.91
CA SER A 58 -0.73 4.74 -9.45
C SER A 58 -0.07 3.60 -8.70
N ILE A 59 -0.74 2.44 -8.67
CA ILE A 59 -0.17 1.19 -8.16
C ILE A 59 0.01 0.22 -9.33
N GLY A 60 1.25 -0.22 -9.54
CA GLY A 60 1.60 -1.17 -10.59
C GLY A 60 1.42 -2.64 -10.17
N PRO A 61 1.44 -3.58 -11.12
CA PRO A 61 1.22 -5.01 -10.87
C PRO A 61 2.27 -5.66 -9.94
N ARG A 62 3.43 -5.01 -9.76
CA ARG A 62 4.54 -5.55 -8.95
C ARG A 62 4.77 -4.79 -7.64
N THR A 63 4.01 -3.73 -7.38
CA THR A 63 4.22 -2.87 -6.22
C THR A 63 4.00 -3.63 -4.90
N PHE A 64 2.96 -4.46 -4.81
CA PHE A 64 2.63 -5.27 -3.62
C PHE A 64 2.63 -6.77 -3.91
N ARG A 65 3.42 -7.21 -4.89
CA ARG A 65 3.52 -8.63 -5.24
C ARG A 65 4.04 -9.43 -4.03
N LYS A 66 3.40 -10.57 -3.73
CA LYS A 66 3.71 -11.42 -2.55
C LYS A 66 3.51 -10.75 -1.19
N VAL A 67 2.81 -9.62 -1.13
CA VAL A 67 2.44 -8.99 0.14
C VAL A 67 1.02 -9.42 0.49
N ASN A 68 0.81 -9.90 1.71
CA ASN A 68 -0.50 -10.30 2.21
C ASN A 68 -0.89 -9.46 3.43
N LEU A 69 -1.45 -8.28 3.16
CA LEU A 69 -1.90 -7.36 4.21
C LEU A 69 -3.29 -7.75 4.70
N GLY A 70 -3.56 -7.54 5.99
CA GLY A 70 -4.90 -7.47 6.56
C GLY A 70 -5.52 -6.07 6.42
N ARG A 71 -4.71 -5.03 6.66
CA ARG A 71 -5.16 -3.62 6.62
C ARG A 71 -4.30 -2.77 5.72
N PHE A 72 -4.95 -2.06 4.79
CA PHE A 72 -4.24 -1.25 3.80
C PHE A 72 -4.86 0.14 3.62
N TYR A 73 -4.11 1.17 3.99
CA TYR A 73 -4.59 2.55 3.95
C TYR A 73 -3.77 3.37 2.94
N MET A 74 -4.47 3.95 1.95
CA MET A 74 -3.88 4.82 0.93
C MET A 74 -4.72 6.08 0.68
N SER A 75 -5.53 6.50 1.65
CA SER A 75 -6.37 7.68 1.47
C SER A 75 -5.54 8.94 1.24
N GLY A 76 -6.08 9.88 0.46
CA GLY A 76 -5.43 11.18 0.23
C GLY A 76 -4.12 11.12 -0.58
N ASN A 77 -3.94 10.14 -1.47
CA ASN A 77 -2.74 10.02 -2.32
C ASN A 77 -2.88 10.64 -3.71
N GLY A 78 -4.11 10.90 -4.15
CA GLY A 78 -4.40 11.32 -5.53
C GLY A 78 -4.29 10.18 -6.54
N LEU A 79 -4.46 8.92 -6.11
CA LEU A 79 -4.43 7.73 -6.97
C LEU A 79 -5.42 7.88 -8.14
N LEU A 80 -4.92 7.67 -9.36
CA LEU A 80 -5.68 7.68 -10.61
C LEU A 80 -6.07 6.28 -11.06
N SER A 81 -5.20 5.30 -10.80
CA SER A 81 -5.41 3.91 -11.19
C SER A 81 -4.72 2.92 -10.24
N ILE A 82 -5.29 1.73 -10.16
CA ILE A 82 -4.69 0.56 -9.51
C ILE A 82 -4.75 -0.55 -10.57
N HIS A 83 -3.61 -1.16 -10.87
CA HIS A 83 -3.57 -2.31 -11.77
C HIS A 83 -4.36 -3.48 -11.16
N GLU A 84 -5.10 -4.24 -11.97
CA GLU A 84 -5.98 -5.32 -11.50
C GLU A 84 -5.25 -6.40 -10.68
N ASP A 85 -4.01 -6.74 -11.07
CA ASP A 85 -3.15 -7.67 -10.34
C ASP A 85 -2.37 -7.06 -9.15
N ALA A 86 -2.41 -5.73 -8.95
CA ALA A 86 -1.54 -5.07 -7.96
C ALA A 86 -1.75 -5.59 -6.53
N LEU A 87 -2.98 -5.99 -6.20
CA LEU A 87 -3.38 -6.46 -4.88
C LEU A 87 -3.68 -7.98 -4.86
N PHE A 88 -3.27 -8.71 -5.90
CA PHE A 88 -3.63 -10.13 -6.09
C PHE A 88 -3.20 -11.05 -4.93
N SER A 89 -2.13 -10.70 -4.22
CA SER A 89 -1.60 -11.49 -3.09
C SER A 89 -2.24 -11.18 -1.73
N MET A 90 -3.14 -10.19 -1.65
CA MET A 90 -3.74 -9.74 -0.38
C MET A 90 -5.02 -10.53 -0.05
N TYR A 91 -4.91 -11.85 0.09
CA TYR A 91 -6.06 -12.71 0.40
C TYR A 91 -6.58 -12.54 1.82
N SER A 92 -5.76 -12.03 2.75
CA SER A 92 -6.17 -11.72 4.13
C SER A 92 -6.76 -10.32 4.31
N LEU A 93 -6.88 -9.54 3.23
CA LEU A 93 -7.33 -8.15 3.31
C LEU A 93 -8.77 -8.07 3.82
N ASN A 94 -8.96 -7.40 4.94
CA ASN A 94 -10.26 -7.19 5.58
C ASN A 94 -10.63 -5.69 5.67
N GLU A 95 -9.63 -4.82 5.59
CA GLU A 95 -9.82 -3.37 5.70
C GLU A 95 -8.98 -2.66 4.64
N ILE A 96 -9.63 -1.85 3.82
CA ILE A 96 -8.98 -1.03 2.81
C ILE A 96 -9.58 0.38 2.81
N ASP A 97 -8.71 1.39 2.86
CA ASP A 97 -9.12 2.79 2.69
C ASP A 97 -8.45 3.40 1.47
N LEU A 98 -9.25 3.62 0.43
CA LEU A 98 -8.87 4.34 -0.79
C LEU A 98 -9.58 5.69 -0.91
N SER A 99 -10.22 6.18 0.15
CA SER A 99 -10.96 7.44 0.15
C SER A 99 -10.06 8.63 -0.22
N ASN A 100 -10.67 9.74 -0.65
CA ASN A 100 -9.93 10.96 -1.00
C ASN A 100 -8.84 10.75 -2.07
N ASN A 101 -9.08 9.83 -3.00
CA ASN A 101 -8.28 9.65 -4.21
C ASN A 101 -9.04 10.10 -5.46
N LYS A 102 -8.45 9.90 -6.64
CA LYS A 102 -9.00 10.32 -7.95
C LYS A 102 -9.29 9.12 -8.85
N LEU A 103 -9.59 7.97 -8.25
CA LEU A 103 -9.88 6.73 -8.94
C LEU A 103 -11.17 6.88 -9.75
N ARG A 104 -11.11 6.61 -11.05
CA ARG A 104 -12.29 6.62 -11.93
C ARG A 104 -12.96 5.25 -12.04
N THR A 105 -12.14 4.21 -12.00
CA THR A 105 -12.55 2.82 -12.10
C THR A 105 -11.69 2.00 -11.16
N LEU A 106 -12.31 1.05 -10.46
CA LEU A 106 -11.61 0.11 -9.61
C LEU A 106 -12.12 -1.30 -9.92
N THR A 107 -11.25 -2.10 -10.54
CA THR A 107 -11.54 -3.50 -10.82
C THR A 107 -10.65 -4.34 -9.92
N LEU A 108 -11.23 -4.85 -8.83
CA LEU A 108 -10.54 -5.73 -7.87
C LEU A 108 -11.35 -7.02 -7.64
N PRO A 109 -11.53 -7.87 -8.67
CA PRO A 109 -12.53 -8.94 -8.65
C PRO A 109 -12.32 -9.93 -7.50
N ARG A 110 -11.07 -10.12 -7.07
CA ARG A 110 -10.69 -11.07 -6.00
C ARG A 110 -10.80 -10.49 -4.59
N LEU A 111 -10.83 -9.17 -4.43
CA LEU A 111 -10.89 -8.54 -3.10
C LEU A 111 -12.34 -8.35 -2.63
N ILE A 112 -13.29 -8.26 -3.54
CA ILE A 112 -14.70 -8.03 -3.23
C ILE A 112 -15.31 -9.19 -2.41
N SER A 113 -14.81 -10.42 -2.55
CA SER A 113 -15.30 -11.56 -1.76
C SER A 113 -14.90 -11.51 -0.28
N ASN A 114 -13.83 -10.77 0.05
CA ASN A 114 -13.23 -10.79 1.40
C ASN A 114 -13.51 -9.49 2.18
N LEU A 115 -13.84 -8.39 1.48
CA LEU A 115 -14.18 -7.11 2.09
C LEU A 115 -15.65 -7.09 2.50
N GLN A 116 -15.93 -7.27 3.80
CA GLN A 116 -17.30 -7.27 4.34
C GLN A 116 -17.97 -5.88 4.35
N SER A 117 -17.26 -4.82 3.97
CA SER A 117 -17.80 -3.45 3.88
C SER A 117 -16.99 -2.63 2.88
N LEU A 118 -17.61 -2.25 1.76
CA LEU A 118 -17.13 -1.22 0.83
C LEU A 118 -17.78 0.11 1.18
#